data_AF-A0A8J1URU6-F1
#
_entry.id   AF-A0A8J1URU6-F1
#
_cell.length_a   1.000
_cell.length_b   1.000
_cell.length_c   1.000
_cell.angle_alpha   90.00
_cell.angle_beta   90.00
_cell.angle_gamma   90.00
#
_symmetry.space_group_name_H-M   'P 1'
#
loop_
_entity.id
_entity.type
_entity.pdbx_description
1 polymer ?
#
loop_
_entity_poly.entity_id
_entity_poly.type
_entity_poly.pdbx_seq_one_letter_code
_entity_poly.pdbx_strand_id
1 'polypeptide(L)'
;FLYIEFTKMKEDFIKGKALIEELNIRIGTLETEELLHLTNVIEKRDEKEDYNVTRRKREATAAVQGEGVYCRDGRDGLMGPPGPPGPAGRDGLSGQGPWADEISNLLEQLHHDMTKNNRDSGEQGQAGQPGSSTGGAVYVRWGRTTCPDKVENVYSGIMGKSAYSHPGSGGNYLCLPRKPEWGKTTAGGQSGAYIYGVEYEVNQINNPFLTDNFPDPTKPATWLHNHDAVCAVCRVPDRSSHFMLPAMKSCPDTWTKEYNGYLMSQHYTHQHSEFICIDEAPEADAGGHADKNGGLLYVVEAKCGSLPCPNYQDNMELTCAVCTK
;
A
#
# COMPACT_ATOMS: atom_id res chain seq x y z
N PHE A 1 5.56 -59.70 -31.69
CA PHE A 1 6.33 -58.48 -31.39
C PHE A 1 5.51 -57.49 -30.57
N LEU A 2 4.42 -56.91 -31.09
CA LEU A 2 3.55 -55.97 -30.34
C LEU A 2 2.96 -56.50 -29.01
N TYR A 3 2.62 -57.79 -28.92
CA TYR A 3 2.08 -58.38 -27.68
C TYR A 3 3.11 -58.45 -26.54
N ILE A 4 4.38 -58.68 -26.87
CA ILE A 4 5.49 -58.79 -25.90
C ILE A 4 5.87 -57.40 -25.36
N GLU A 5 5.82 -56.36 -26.21
CA GLU A 5 6.04 -54.97 -25.77
C GLU A 5 4.94 -54.47 -24.85
N PHE A 6 3.68 -54.85 -25.08
CA PHE A 6 2.56 -54.50 -24.20
C PHE A 6 2.64 -55.18 -22.84
N THR A 7 3.10 -56.44 -22.77
CA THR A 7 3.29 -57.13 -21.48
C THR A 7 4.43 -56.48 -20.68
N LYS A 8 5.51 -56.10 -21.37
CA LYS A 8 6.65 -55.43 -20.77
C LYS A 8 6.30 -54.03 -20.22
N MET A 9 5.54 -53.23 -20.98
CA MET A 9 4.99 -51.95 -20.50
C MET A 9 4.10 -52.11 -19.27
N LYS A 10 3.30 -53.18 -19.20
CA LYS A 10 2.39 -53.42 -18.07
C LYS A 10 3.15 -53.85 -16.82
N GLU A 11 4.19 -54.66 -16.96
CA GLU A 11 5.11 -55.01 -15.85
C GLU A 11 5.89 -53.79 -15.36
N ASP A 12 6.37 -52.94 -16.27
CA ASP A 12 7.09 -51.71 -15.92
C ASP A 12 6.17 -50.68 -15.23
N PHE A 13 4.89 -50.61 -15.62
CA PHE A 13 3.89 -49.79 -14.94
C PHE A 13 3.56 -50.30 -13.53
N ILE A 14 3.44 -51.62 -13.33
CA ILE A 14 3.19 -52.22 -12.02
C ILE A 14 4.40 -52.02 -11.10
N LYS A 15 5.63 -52.19 -11.61
CA LYS A 15 6.87 -51.88 -10.88
C LYS A 15 6.97 -50.40 -10.51
N GLY A 16 6.59 -49.50 -11.42
CA GLY A 16 6.54 -48.06 -11.15
C GLY A 16 5.53 -47.69 -10.07
N LYS A 17 4.36 -48.34 -10.05
CA LYS A 17 3.33 -48.09 -9.03
C LYS A 17 3.75 -48.60 -7.64
N ALA A 18 4.40 -49.76 -7.58
CA ALA A 18 4.97 -50.28 -6.33
C ALA A 18 6.09 -49.38 -5.80
N LEU A 19 6.94 -48.83 -6.68
CA LEU A 19 7.99 -47.88 -6.29
C LEU A 19 7.41 -46.57 -5.72
N ILE A 20 6.29 -46.09 -6.28
CA ILE A 20 5.59 -44.88 -5.80
C ILE A 20 4.94 -45.13 -4.43
N GLU A 21 4.34 -46.30 -4.20
CA GLU A 21 3.83 -46.68 -2.87
C GLU A 21 4.97 -46.81 -1.85
N GLU A 22 6.10 -47.40 -2.22
CA GLU A 22 7.27 -47.55 -1.35
C GLU A 22 7.94 -46.19 -1.05
N LEU A 23 7.96 -45.28 -2.02
CA LEU A 23 8.38 -43.89 -1.83
C LEU A 23 7.41 -43.09 -0.95
N ASN A 24 6.09 -43.27 -1.11
CA ASN A 24 5.09 -42.61 -0.27
C ASN A 24 5.13 -43.12 1.18
N ILE A 25 5.43 -44.41 1.40
CA ILE A 25 5.65 -44.98 2.75
C ILE A 25 6.96 -44.44 3.36
N ARG A 26 8.02 -44.27 2.57
CA ARG A 26 9.28 -43.65 3.02
C ARG A 26 9.14 -42.15 3.30
N ILE A 27 8.36 -41.41 2.52
CA ILE A 27 8.07 -39.99 2.77
C ILE A 27 7.25 -39.83 4.07
N GLY A 28 6.34 -40.76 4.36
CA GLY A 28 5.57 -40.77 5.62
C GLY A 28 6.36 -41.10 6.89
N THR A 29 7.65 -41.47 6.77
CA THR A 29 8.51 -41.88 7.91
C THR A 29 9.72 -40.97 8.13
N LEU A 30 9.90 -39.91 7.33
CA LEU A 30 10.96 -38.92 7.54
C LEU A 30 10.50 -37.87 8.56
N GLU A 31 11.19 -37.77 9.69
CA GLU A 31 10.95 -36.74 10.70
C GLU A 31 11.16 -35.34 10.08
N THR A 32 10.29 -34.41 10.50
CA THR A 32 10.01 -33.10 9.91
C THR A 32 11.21 -32.16 9.71
N GLU A 33 12.38 -32.44 10.29
CA GLU A 33 13.57 -31.59 10.18
C GLU A 33 14.41 -31.85 8.91
N GLU A 34 14.48 -33.09 8.41
CA GLU A 34 15.27 -33.41 7.21
C GLU A 34 14.59 -32.94 5.91
N LEU A 35 13.25 -33.00 5.87
CA LEU A 35 12.42 -32.44 4.79
C LEU A 35 12.54 -30.92 4.71
N LEU A 36 12.58 -30.23 5.86
CA LEU A 36 12.82 -28.79 5.91
C LEU A 36 14.22 -28.44 5.38
N HIS A 37 15.24 -29.24 5.71
CA HIS A 37 16.59 -29.01 5.22
C HIS A 37 16.72 -29.25 3.71
N LEU A 38 16.14 -30.32 3.17
CA LEU A 38 16.16 -30.58 1.72
C LEU A 38 15.39 -29.51 0.94
N THR A 39 14.24 -29.05 1.45
CA THR A 39 13.44 -27.99 0.82
C THR A 39 14.23 -26.68 0.78
N ASN A 40 14.86 -26.29 1.91
CA ASN A 40 15.76 -25.13 1.97
C ASN A 40 16.96 -25.23 1.00
N VAL A 41 17.47 -26.44 0.74
CA VAL A 41 18.60 -26.66 -0.20
C VAL A 41 18.14 -26.55 -1.65
N ILE A 42 16.92 -27.01 -1.97
CA ILE A 42 16.31 -26.89 -3.30
C ILE A 42 15.94 -25.42 -3.57
N GLU A 43 15.33 -24.72 -2.60
CA GLU A 43 14.98 -23.29 -2.71
C GLU A 43 16.23 -22.41 -2.93
N LYS A 44 17.31 -22.63 -2.16
CA LYS A 44 18.59 -21.93 -2.38
C LYS A 44 19.23 -22.22 -3.74
N ARG A 45 18.88 -23.34 -4.37
CA ARG A 45 19.37 -23.71 -5.69
C ARG A 45 18.55 -23.03 -6.78
N ASP A 46 17.24 -22.95 -6.62
CA ASP A 46 16.33 -22.25 -7.53
C ASP A 46 16.53 -20.73 -7.48
N GLU A 47 16.71 -20.14 -6.28
CA GLU A 47 17.09 -18.71 -6.12
C GLU A 47 18.41 -18.37 -6.83
N LYS A 48 19.39 -19.28 -6.75
CA LYS A 48 20.68 -19.11 -7.45
C LYS A 48 20.53 -19.24 -8.96
N GLU A 49 19.70 -20.15 -9.44
CA GLU A 49 19.45 -20.28 -10.88
C GLU A 49 18.71 -19.05 -11.41
N ASP A 50 17.71 -18.52 -10.69
CA ASP A 50 16.96 -17.33 -11.12
C ASP A 50 17.80 -16.03 -11.05
N TYR A 51 18.64 -15.88 -10.03
CA TYR A 51 19.65 -14.81 -9.99
C TYR A 51 20.60 -14.88 -11.19
N ASN A 52 21.09 -16.07 -11.55
CA ASN A 52 21.99 -16.26 -12.68
C ASN A 52 21.30 -16.04 -14.04
N VAL A 53 20.03 -16.41 -14.19
CA VAL A 53 19.22 -16.14 -15.39
C VAL A 53 18.97 -14.65 -15.54
N THR A 54 18.61 -13.96 -14.45
CA THR A 54 18.40 -12.50 -14.44
C THR A 54 19.70 -11.75 -14.71
N ARG A 55 20.83 -12.20 -14.15
CA ARG A 55 22.15 -11.64 -14.44
C ARG A 55 22.56 -11.84 -15.90
N ARG A 56 22.36 -13.04 -16.46
CA ARG A 56 22.64 -13.31 -17.88
C ARG A 56 21.73 -12.52 -18.81
N LYS A 57 20.47 -12.29 -18.45
CA LYS A 57 19.58 -11.38 -19.19
C LYS A 57 20.07 -9.93 -19.15
N ARG A 58 20.56 -9.44 -17.99
CA ARG A 58 21.16 -8.09 -17.87
C ARG A 58 22.47 -7.96 -18.65
N GLU A 59 23.34 -8.97 -18.61
CA GLU A 59 24.60 -9.03 -19.37
C GLU A 59 24.34 -9.12 -20.88
N ALA A 60 23.33 -9.89 -21.32
CA ALA A 60 22.91 -9.96 -22.72
C ALA A 60 22.31 -8.62 -23.21
N THR A 61 21.50 -7.94 -22.39
CA THR A 61 20.97 -6.61 -22.70
C THR A 61 22.08 -5.55 -22.75
N ALA A 62 23.10 -5.65 -21.88
CA ALA A 62 24.27 -4.77 -21.92
C ALA A 62 25.17 -5.03 -23.15
N ALA A 63 25.27 -6.28 -23.61
CA ALA A 63 26.03 -6.64 -24.81
C ALA A 63 25.35 -6.17 -26.13
N VAL A 64 24.02 -6.01 -26.12
CA VAL A 64 23.25 -5.50 -27.28
C VAL A 64 23.21 -3.97 -27.34
N GLN A 65 23.53 -3.26 -26.24
CA GLN A 65 23.56 -1.80 -26.17
C GLN A 65 24.96 -1.17 -26.33
N GLY A 66 25.94 -1.95 -26.80
CA GLY A 66 27.30 -1.48 -27.10
C GLY A 66 27.39 -0.67 -28.39
N GLU A 67 26.66 0.45 -28.51
CA GLU A 67 26.96 1.59 -29.39
C GLU A 67 25.97 2.73 -29.08
N GLY A 68 26.23 3.46 -28.00
CA GLY A 68 25.41 4.58 -27.58
C GLY A 68 26.06 5.34 -26.43
N VAL A 69 26.40 6.60 -26.68
CA VAL A 69 27.11 7.52 -25.80
C VAL A 69 26.56 7.51 -24.37
N TYR A 70 27.42 7.20 -23.39
CA TYR A 70 27.13 7.37 -21.97
C TYR A 70 26.73 8.83 -21.67
N CYS A 71 25.46 9.06 -21.33
CA CYS A 71 25.12 10.19 -20.48
C CYS A 71 25.60 9.85 -19.07
N ARG A 72 26.60 10.57 -18.59
CA ARG A 72 27.04 10.53 -17.19
C ARG A 72 25.91 11.01 -16.30
N ASP A 73 25.69 10.31 -15.19
CA ASP A 73 24.87 10.78 -14.08
C ASP A 73 25.23 12.22 -13.73
N GLY A 74 24.20 13.06 -13.59
CA GLY A 74 24.34 14.41 -13.06
C GLY A 74 24.90 14.30 -11.64
N ARG A 75 26.13 14.76 -11.44
CA ARG A 75 26.69 14.95 -10.10
C ARG A 75 25.77 15.90 -9.35
N ASP A 76 25.42 15.53 -8.12
CA ASP A 76 24.80 16.42 -7.15
C ASP A 76 25.58 17.74 -7.14
N GLY A 77 24.91 18.83 -7.50
CA GLY A 77 25.46 20.17 -7.34
C GLY A 77 25.74 20.38 -5.87
N LEU A 78 26.98 20.73 -5.52
CA LEU A 78 27.32 21.15 -4.16
C LEU A 78 26.34 22.26 -3.75
N MET A 79 25.65 22.04 -2.62
CA MET A 79 24.77 23.02 -2.02
C MET A 79 25.55 24.34 -1.85
N GLY A 80 25.04 25.43 -2.43
CA GLY A 80 25.70 26.73 -2.36
C GLY A 80 25.93 27.17 -0.92
N PRO A 81 26.96 27.97 -0.63
CA PRO A 81 27.20 28.47 0.72
C PRO A 81 25.97 29.24 1.22
N PRO A 82 25.64 29.17 2.52
CA PRO A 82 24.57 29.96 3.11
C PRO A 82 24.76 31.45 2.77
N GLY A 83 23.66 32.14 2.43
CA GLY A 83 23.69 33.57 2.18
C GLY A 83 24.22 34.34 3.40
N PRO A 84 24.87 35.50 3.21
CA PRO A 84 25.35 36.30 4.33
C PRO A 84 24.18 36.69 5.25
N PRO A 85 24.40 36.79 6.58
CA PRO A 85 23.39 37.30 7.51
C PRO A 85 22.85 38.65 7.04
N GLY A 86 21.54 38.84 7.15
CA GLY A 86 20.91 40.13 6.85
C GLY A 86 21.49 41.25 7.74
N PRO A 87 21.50 42.51 7.26
CA PRO A 87 21.97 43.63 8.07
C PRO A 87 21.15 43.74 9.36
N ALA A 88 21.83 44.08 10.46
CA ALA A 88 21.18 44.33 11.75
C ALA A 88 20.09 45.40 11.59
N GLY A 89 18.95 45.17 12.25
CA GLY A 89 17.88 46.16 12.32
C GLY A 89 18.41 47.47 12.93
N ARG A 90 17.91 48.61 12.44
CA ARG A 90 18.31 49.92 12.97
C ARG A 90 17.97 50.01 14.45
N ASP A 91 18.90 50.56 15.22
CA ASP A 91 18.70 50.87 16.64
C ASP A 91 17.45 51.75 16.82
N GLY A 92 16.65 51.42 17.84
CA GLY A 92 15.48 52.21 18.22
C GLY A 92 15.90 53.62 18.63
N LEU A 93 15.22 54.62 18.07
CA LEU A 93 15.47 56.02 18.41
C LEU A 93 15.24 56.25 19.91
N SER A 94 16.26 56.76 20.59
CA SER A 94 16.20 57.23 21.97
C SER A 94 15.16 58.34 22.10
N GLY A 95 14.12 58.10 22.90
CA GLY A 95 13.06 59.06 23.17
C GLY A 95 13.53 60.19 24.08
N GLN A 96 13.87 61.34 23.49
CA GLN A 96 13.92 62.64 24.18
C GLN A 96 13.75 63.73 23.12
N GLY A 97 12.48 64.01 22.78
CA GLY A 97 12.07 65.14 21.94
C GLY A 97 11.20 66.11 22.76
N PRO A 98 11.16 67.40 22.41
CA PRO A 98 10.54 68.48 23.22
C PRO A 98 9.01 68.45 23.32
N TRP A 99 8.37 67.32 22.97
CA TRP A 99 6.91 67.15 22.85
C TRP A 99 6.36 66.04 23.78
N ALA A 100 7.16 65.58 24.75
CA ALA A 100 6.77 64.50 25.66
C ALA A 100 5.54 64.85 26.53
N ASP A 101 5.40 66.11 26.92
CA ASP A 101 4.30 66.56 27.79
C ASP A 101 2.98 66.79 27.04
N GLU A 102 3.05 67.15 25.74
CA GLU A 102 1.84 67.31 24.91
C GLU A 102 1.24 65.95 24.49
N ILE A 103 2.07 64.92 24.33
CA ILE A 103 1.60 63.55 24.01
C ILE A 103 0.97 62.87 25.23
N SER A 104 1.46 63.12 26.45
CA SER A 104 0.86 62.58 27.68
C SER A 104 -0.56 63.10 27.92
N ASN A 105 -0.80 64.39 27.68
CA ASN A 105 -2.15 64.98 27.83
C ASN A 105 -3.15 64.48 26.77
N LEU A 106 -2.66 64.19 25.55
CA LEU A 106 -3.50 63.61 24.50
C LEU A 106 -3.85 62.13 24.79
N LEU A 107 -2.93 61.39 25.42
CA LEU A 107 -3.14 59.99 25.85
C LEU A 107 -4.10 59.87 27.04
N GLU A 108 -4.10 60.83 27.98
CA GLU A 108 -5.09 60.86 29.08
C GLU A 108 -6.50 61.19 28.58
N GLN A 109 -6.65 62.10 27.60
CA GLN A 109 -7.95 62.38 26.98
C GLN A 109 -8.50 61.18 26.20
N LEU A 110 -7.64 60.45 25.46
CA LEU A 110 -8.05 59.24 24.73
C LEU A 110 -8.43 58.08 25.68
N HIS A 111 -7.80 57.97 26.86
CA HIS A 111 -8.18 56.99 27.87
C HIS A 111 -9.55 57.31 28.52
N HIS A 112 -9.89 58.59 28.66
CA HIS A 112 -11.17 59.00 29.24
C HIS A 112 -12.35 58.82 28.28
N ASP A 113 -12.12 58.93 26.96
CA ASP A 113 -13.14 58.65 25.93
C ASP A 113 -13.35 57.15 25.68
N MET A 114 -12.29 56.32 25.78
CA MET A 114 -12.42 54.86 25.65
C MET A 114 -13.13 54.19 26.84
N THR A 115 -13.10 54.81 28.03
CA THR A 115 -13.79 54.26 29.22
C THR A 115 -15.27 54.64 29.32
N LYS A 116 -15.73 55.67 28.57
CA LYS A 116 -17.14 56.08 28.53
C LYS A 116 -18.00 55.28 27.55
N ASN A 117 -17.40 54.73 26.50
CA ASN A 117 -18.10 53.95 25.47
C ASN A 117 -18.17 52.44 25.75
N ASN A 118 -17.61 51.97 26.88
CA ASN A 118 -17.60 50.56 27.25
C ASN A 118 -18.71 50.20 28.27
N ARG A 119 -19.94 50.68 28.02
CA ARG A 119 -21.13 50.30 28.80
C ARG A 119 -22.21 49.57 28.00
N ASP A 120 -22.05 49.39 26.70
CA ASP A 120 -22.93 48.53 25.92
C ASP A 120 -22.11 47.42 25.28
N SER A 121 -21.97 46.30 25.99
CA SER A 121 -21.63 45.03 25.38
C SER A 121 -22.71 44.72 24.35
N GLY A 122 -22.46 45.02 23.07
CA GLY A 122 -23.36 44.62 22.00
C GLY A 122 -23.63 43.12 22.10
N GLU A 123 -24.91 42.74 22.05
CA GLU A 123 -25.30 41.33 22.07
C GLU A 123 -24.49 40.56 21.02
N GLN A 124 -23.88 39.45 21.45
CA GLN A 124 -23.21 38.53 20.55
C GLN A 124 -24.23 38.15 19.46
N GLY A 125 -23.99 38.58 18.22
CA GLY A 125 -24.85 38.24 17.10
C GLY A 125 -25.08 36.73 17.07
N GLN A 126 -26.32 36.30 16.80
CA GLN A 126 -26.65 34.88 16.73
C GLN A 126 -25.60 34.14 15.90
N ALA A 127 -25.07 33.05 16.45
CA ALA A 127 -24.20 32.16 15.69
C ALA A 127 -24.88 31.89 14.34
N GLY A 128 -24.14 32.12 13.24
CA GLY A 128 -24.65 31.77 11.92
C GLY A 128 -25.14 30.33 11.96
N GLN A 129 -26.27 30.04 11.29
CA GLN A 129 -26.76 28.67 11.22
C GLN A 129 -25.60 27.75 10.83
N PRO A 130 -25.43 26.58 11.49
CA PRO A 130 -24.43 25.61 11.06
C PRO A 130 -24.58 25.49 9.55
N GLY A 131 -23.53 25.84 8.80
CA GLY A 131 -23.54 25.60 7.36
C GLY A 131 -23.95 24.14 7.19
N SER A 132 -24.95 23.87 6.34
CA SER A 132 -25.37 22.50 6.05
C SER A 132 -24.13 21.76 5.58
N SER A 133 -23.46 21.04 6.48
CA SER A 133 -22.19 20.42 6.20
C SER A 133 -22.51 19.19 5.38
N THR A 134 -22.67 19.38 4.09
CA THR A 134 -22.69 18.33 3.08
C THR A 134 -21.30 17.70 2.90
N GLY A 135 -20.33 18.09 3.73
CA GLY A 135 -19.03 17.44 3.85
C GLY A 135 -19.18 16.00 4.30
N GLY A 136 -18.27 15.14 3.84
CA GLY A 136 -18.23 13.73 4.19
C GLY A 136 -16.86 13.16 3.82
N ALA A 137 -16.35 12.25 4.63
CA ALA A 137 -15.07 11.60 4.42
C ALA A 137 -15.25 10.46 3.44
N VAL A 138 -14.40 10.40 2.42
CA VAL A 138 -14.38 9.32 1.44
C VAL A 138 -13.08 8.54 1.59
N TYR A 139 -13.16 7.22 1.68
CA TYR A 139 -12.00 6.33 1.74
C TYR A 139 -12.23 5.10 0.86
N VAL A 140 -11.15 4.41 0.51
CA VAL A 140 -11.22 3.11 -0.17
C VAL A 140 -11.06 2.00 0.86
N ARG A 141 -12.00 1.06 0.87
CA ARG A 141 -11.87 -0.22 1.56
C ARG A 141 -11.26 -1.23 0.59
N TRP A 142 -9.98 -1.49 0.74
CA TRP A 142 -9.27 -2.41 -0.13
C TRP A 142 -9.48 -3.85 0.33
N GLY A 143 -9.60 -4.77 -0.63
CA GLY A 143 -9.88 -6.17 -0.38
C GLY A 143 -11.34 -6.51 -0.08
N ARG A 144 -12.28 -5.57 -0.16
CA ARG A 144 -13.72 -5.85 0.07
C ARG A 144 -14.57 -5.16 -0.98
N THR A 145 -15.67 -5.79 -1.39
CA THR A 145 -16.65 -5.19 -2.30
C THR A 145 -17.77 -4.41 -1.60
N THR A 146 -17.72 -4.31 -0.27
CA THR A 146 -18.78 -3.71 0.57
C THR A 146 -18.19 -2.78 1.62
N CYS A 147 -18.86 -1.67 1.91
CA CYS A 147 -18.51 -0.79 3.04
C CYS A 147 -19.06 -1.32 4.38
N PRO A 148 -18.53 -0.85 5.52
CA PRO A 148 -19.07 -1.17 6.85
C PRO A 148 -20.53 -0.72 7.00
N ASP A 149 -21.23 -1.30 7.99
CA ASP A 149 -22.61 -0.94 8.28
C ASP A 149 -22.78 0.56 8.52
N LYS A 150 -23.85 1.14 7.96
CA LYS A 150 -24.18 2.58 8.03
C LYS A 150 -23.17 3.50 7.33
N VAL A 151 -22.23 2.96 6.56
CA VAL A 151 -21.38 3.71 5.64
C VAL A 151 -21.92 3.57 4.22
N GLU A 152 -21.98 4.67 3.48
CA GLU A 152 -22.48 4.67 2.11
C GLU A 152 -21.49 3.95 1.19
N ASN A 153 -21.95 2.91 0.51
CA ASN A 153 -21.18 2.23 -0.53
C ASN A 153 -21.35 2.94 -1.87
N VAL A 154 -20.45 3.88 -2.17
CA VAL A 154 -20.50 4.72 -3.38
C VAL A 154 -20.42 3.86 -4.62
N TYR A 155 -19.41 2.98 -4.69
CA TYR A 155 -19.32 1.90 -5.68
C TYR A 155 -18.35 0.82 -5.22
N SER A 156 -18.41 -0.34 -5.87
CA SER A 156 -17.42 -1.41 -5.74
C SER A 156 -16.79 -1.76 -7.07
N GLY A 157 -15.60 -2.35 -7.00
CA GLY A 157 -14.70 -2.44 -8.13
C GLY A 157 -13.66 -3.54 -8.02
N ILE A 158 -12.77 -3.53 -8.99
CA ILE A 158 -11.55 -4.34 -9.03
C ILE A 158 -10.35 -3.42 -8.79
N MET A 159 -9.32 -3.92 -8.14
CA MET A 159 -8.09 -3.16 -7.93
C MET A 159 -7.29 -3.07 -9.23
N GLY A 160 -6.73 -1.89 -9.49
CA GLY A 160 -5.92 -1.61 -10.67
C GLY A 160 -4.57 -0.99 -10.33
N LYS A 161 -3.51 -1.45 -11.00
CA LYS A 161 -2.15 -0.88 -10.91
C LYS A 161 -1.36 -1.17 -12.20
N SER A 162 -0.25 -0.47 -12.40
CA SER A 162 0.82 -0.90 -13.32
C SER A 162 1.32 -2.33 -13.03
N ALA A 163 1.76 -3.03 -14.08
CA ALA A 163 2.38 -4.35 -13.96
C ALA A 163 3.63 -4.28 -13.08
N TYR A 164 3.90 -5.34 -12.30
CA TYR A 164 4.98 -5.38 -11.29
C TYR A 164 6.37 -5.04 -11.86
N SER A 165 6.61 -5.40 -13.12
CA SER A 165 7.89 -5.22 -13.81
C SER A 165 8.00 -3.92 -14.61
N HIS A 166 6.89 -3.17 -14.77
CA HIS A 166 6.89 -1.95 -15.57
C HIS A 166 7.46 -0.78 -14.77
N PRO A 167 8.56 -0.14 -15.22
CA PRO A 167 9.16 1.00 -14.52
C PRO A 167 8.39 2.31 -14.69
N GLY A 168 7.38 2.34 -15.57
CA GLY A 168 6.51 3.49 -15.84
C GLY A 168 5.05 3.22 -15.47
N SER A 169 4.12 3.93 -16.12
CA SER A 169 2.70 4.02 -15.72
C SER A 169 2.53 4.68 -14.33
N GLY A 170 1.42 4.42 -13.63
CA GLY A 170 1.20 4.90 -12.26
C GLY A 170 1.77 3.97 -11.20
N GLY A 171 2.26 4.53 -10.09
CA GLY A 171 2.76 3.78 -8.92
C GLY A 171 1.70 3.53 -7.84
N ASN A 172 0.54 4.18 -7.95
CA ASN A 172 -0.56 4.09 -6.99
C ASN A 172 -1.55 2.96 -7.33
N TYR A 173 -2.32 2.52 -6.33
CA TYR A 173 -3.44 1.62 -6.53
C TYR A 173 -4.72 2.41 -6.85
N LEU A 174 -5.56 1.89 -7.73
CA LEU A 174 -6.85 2.47 -8.10
C LEU A 174 -7.98 1.48 -7.85
N CYS A 175 -9.14 1.99 -7.42
CA CYS A 175 -10.36 1.21 -7.40
C CYS A 175 -11.11 1.44 -8.71
N LEU A 176 -11.14 0.43 -9.59
CA LEU A 176 -11.75 0.55 -10.91
C LEU A 176 -13.18 0.04 -10.89
N PRO A 177 -14.16 0.78 -11.42
CA PRO A 177 -15.52 0.27 -11.56
C PRO A 177 -15.52 -0.96 -12.48
N ARG A 178 -16.33 -1.96 -12.14
CA ARG A 178 -16.45 -3.21 -12.94
C ARG A 178 -16.93 -2.97 -14.37
N LYS A 179 -17.66 -1.87 -14.59
CA LYS A 179 -18.16 -1.45 -15.90
C LYS A 179 -17.57 -0.08 -16.22
N PRO A 180 -16.49 -0.02 -17.02
CA PRO A 180 -15.92 1.26 -17.44
C PRO A 180 -16.80 1.95 -18.48
N GLU A 181 -16.74 3.27 -18.51
CA GLU A 181 -17.26 4.10 -19.59
C GLU A 181 -16.13 4.45 -20.56
N TRP A 182 -16.40 4.36 -21.86
CA TRP A 182 -15.40 4.62 -22.90
C TRP A 182 -15.70 5.92 -23.63
N GLY A 183 -14.69 6.77 -23.77
CA GLY A 183 -14.73 7.96 -24.62
C GLY A 183 -14.31 7.67 -26.07
N LYS A 184 -13.58 8.60 -26.69
CA LYS A 184 -12.98 8.38 -28.01
C LYS A 184 -11.82 7.39 -27.90
N THR A 185 -11.95 6.23 -28.54
CA THR A 185 -10.94 5.17 -28.52
C THR A 185 -10.28 4.99 -29.89
N THR A 186 -9.04 4.50 -29.86
CA THR A 186 -8.33 3.98 -31.03
C THR A 186 -8.11 2.50 -30.81
N ALA A 187 -8.51 1.68 -31.79
CA ALA A 187 -8.35 0.24 -31.69
C ALA A 187 -6.86 -0.16 -31.66
N GLY A 188 -6.54 -1.20 -30.88
CA GLY A 188 -5.18 -1.73 -30.73
C GLY A 188 -4.38 -1.09 -29.59
N GLY A 189 -3.27 -1.74 -29.21
CA GLY A 189 -2.36 -1.24 -28.18
C GLY A 189 -1.53 -0.07 -28.69
N GLN A 190 -1.50 1.02 -27.92
CA GLN A 190 -0.81 2.26 -28.30
C GLN A 190 0.47 2.53 -27.49
N SER A 191 0.92 1.56 -26.69
CA SER A 191 2.15 1.66 -25.87
C SER A 191 2.21 2.87 -24.94
N GLY A 192 1.04 3.37 -24.48
CA GLY A 192 0.94 4.37 -23.44
C GLY A 192 1.12 3.79 -22.04
N ALA A 193 0.52 4.45 -21.03
CA ALA A 193 0.42 3.87 -19.69
C ALA A 193 -0.56 2.70 -19.70
N TYR A 194 -0.17 1.60 -19.04
CA TYR A 194 -0.98 0.41 -18.86
C TYR A 194 -1.46 0.29 -17.42
N ILE A 195 -2.70 -0.19 -17.27
CA ILE A 195 -3.30 -0.58 -16.01
C ILE A 195 -3.74 -2.05 -16.09
N TYR A 196 -3.45 -2.80 -15.03
CA TYR A 196 -3.68 -4.23 -14.90
C TYR A 196 -4.48 -4.48 -13.63
N GLY A 197 -5.12 -5.65 -13.55
CA GLY A 197 -5.65 -6.18 -12.28
C GLY A 197 -4.52 -6.34 -11.26
N VAL A 198 -4.88 -6.39 -9.99
CA VAL A 198 -3.93 -6.56 -8.88
C VAL A 198 -4.14 -7.92 -8.24
N GLU A 199 -3.09 -8.71 -8.08
CA GLU A 199 -3.15 -10.06 -7.52
C GLU A 199 -2.61 -10.10 -6.09
N TYR A 200 -3.20 -10.96 -5.25
CA TYR A 200 -2.64 -11.24 -3.94
C TYR A 200 -1.47 -12.22 -4.02
N GLU A 201 -0.37 -11.83 -3.40
CA GLU A 201 0.87 -12.61 -3.28
C GLU A 201 1.07 -13.02 -1.83
N VAL A 202 0.25 -13.98 -1.40
CA VAL A 202 0.20 -14.47 -0.02
C VAL A 202 0.65 -15.93 0.03
N ASN A 203 1.94 -16.15 0.33
CA ASN A 203 2.55 -17.48 0.36
C ASN A 203 2.20 -18.26 1.65
N GLN A 204 2.59 -19.54 1.67
CA GLN A 204 1.79 -20.60 2.30
C GLN A 204 1.92 -20.78 3.83
N ILE A 205 2.82 -20.08 4.51
CA ILE A 205 3.17 -20.40 5.90
C ILE A 205 2.56 -19.43 6.91
N ASN A 206 2.51 -18.13 6.61
CA ASN A 206 2.07 -17.09 7.56
C ASN A 206 1.09 -16.08 6.93
N ASN A 207 0.11 -16.54 6.15
CA ASN A 207 -0.92 -15.61 5.68
C ASN A 207 -1.78 -15.14 6.88
N PRO A 208 -1.82 -13.82 7.16
CA PRO A 208 -2.41 -13.32 8.38
C PRO A 208 -3.90 -12.95 8.24
N PHE A 209 -4.50 -13.19 7.07
CA PHE A 209 -5.91 -12.90 6.76
C PHE A 209 -6.87 -13.95 7.30
N LEU A 210 -8.07 -13.50 7.66
CA LEU A 210 -9.21 -14.35 8.02
C LEU A 210 -9.74 -15.08 6.78
N THR A 211 -10.20 -16.31 6.98
CA THR A 211 -10.71 -17.17 5.89
C THR A 211 -12.21 -17.41 5.97
N ASP A 212 -12.90 -16.81 6.95
CA ASP A 212 -14.32 -17.06 7.23
C ASP A 212 -15.25 -16.66 6.07
N ASN A 213 -14.83 -15.68 5.26
CA ASN A 213 -15.57 -15.19 4.10
C ASN A 213 -15.14 -15.88 2.79
N PHE A 214 -14.29 -16.91 2.85
CA PHE A 214 -13.90 -17.65 1.67
C PHE A 214 -15.06 -18.53 1.19
N PRO A 215 -15.21 -18.75 -0.14
CA PRO A 215 -16.31 -19.55 -0.69
C PRO A 215 -16.38 -20.98 -0.14
N ASP A 216 -15.24 -21.50 0.31
CA ASP A 216 -15.12 -22.79 0.94
C ASP A 216 -14.29 -22.63 2.23
N PRO A 217 -14.90 -22.79 3.43
CA PRO A 217 -14.24 -22.57 4.72
C PRO A 217 -13.17 -23.63 5.03
N THR A 218 -13.06 -24.68 4.21
CA THR A 218 -11.97 -25.66 4.29
C THR A 218 -10.72 -25.21 3.55
N LYS A 219 -10.80 -24.10 2.79
CA LYS A 219 -9.67 -23.57 2.06
C LYS A 219 -8.67 -22.91 3.00
N PRO A 220 -7.37 -23.22 2.86
CA PRO A 220 -6.34 -22.49 3.59
C PRO A 220 -6.29 -21.04 3.12
N ALA A 221 -5.69 -20.18 3.93
CA ALA A 221 -5.47 -18.77 3.60
C ALA A 221 -4.71 -18.57 2.26
N THR A 222 -3.95 -19.57 1.83
CA THR A 222 -3.24 -19.63 0.53
C THR A 222 -4.18 -19.63 -0.67
N TRP A 223 -5.47 -19.93 -0.48
CA TRP A 223 -6.45 -19.85 -1.54
C TRP A 223 -6.52 -18.46 -2.16
N LEU A 224 -6.26 -17.41 -1.38
CA LEU A 224 -6.27 -16.04 -1.87
C LEU A 224 -5.13 -15.74 -2.87
N HIS A 225 -4.04 -16.52 -2.85
CA HIS A 225 -2.90 -16.32 -3.74
C HIS A 225 -3.32 -16.38 -5.22
N ASN A 226 -2.73 -15.50 -6.04
CA ASN A 226 -3.03 -15.30 -7.46
C ASN A 226 -4.48 -14.88 -7.77
N HIS A 227 -5.30 -14.62 -6.75
CA HIS A 227 -6.62 -14.08 -6.99
C HIS A 227 -6.56 -12.57 -7.20
N ASP A 228 -7.37 -12.12 -8.15
CA ASP A 228 -7.56 -10.70 -8.45
C ASP A 228 -8.24 -10.01 -7.25
N ALA A 229 -7.65 -8.92 -6.76
CA ALA A 229 -8.09 -8.16 -5.62
C ALA A 229 -9.21 -7.17 -5.96
N VAL A 230 -10.09 -6.93 -4.99
CA VAL A 230 -11.29 -6.09 -5.13
C VAL A 230 -11.27 -4.89 -4.19
N CYS A 231 -12.18 -3.95 -4.39
CA CYS A 231 -12.25 -2.73 -3.59
C CYS A 231 -13.68 -2.17 -3.53
N ALA A 232 -13.89 -1.31 -2.54
CA ALA A 232 -15.10 -0.50 -2.40
C ALA A 232 -14.73 0.94 -2.03
N VAL A 233 -15.39 1.91 -2.65
CA VAL A 233 -15.29 3.31 -2.26
C VAL A 233 -16.44 3.63 -1.32
N CYS A 234 -16.07 4.11 -0.13
CA CYS A 234 -16.95 4.31 1.00
C CYS A 234 -17.04 5.78 1.34
N ARG A 235 -18.26 6.27 1.62
CA ARG A 235 -18.51 7.64 2.07
C ARG A 235 -19.18 7.63 3.43
N VAL A 236 -18.64 8.44 4.32
CA VAL A 236 -19.21 8.70 5.64
C VAL A 236 -19.77 10.12 5.66
N PRO A 237 -21.10 10.29 5.72
CA PRO A 237 -21.69 11.63 5.69
C PRO A 237 -21.37 12.48 6.92
N ASP A 238 -21.34 11.89 8.12
CA ASP A 238 -21.28 12.66 9.37
C ASP A 238 -19.86 12.92 9.89
N ARG A 239 -18.83 12.56 9.10
CA ARG A 239 -17.41 12.67 9.45
C ARG A 239 -16.68 13.34 8.29
N SER A 240 -15.75 14.22 8.57
CA SER A 240 -15.13 15.10 7.55
C SER A 240 -13.70 14.71 7.19
N SER A 241 -13.04 13.92 8.03
CA SER A 241 -11.65 13.53 7.89
C SER A 241 -11.49 12.02 7.89
N HIS A 242 -10.49 11.52 7.17
CA HIS A 242 -10.06 10.13 7.24
C HIS A 242 -8.54 10.02 7.14
N PHE A 243 -8.00 8.93 7.66
CA PHE A 243 -6.62 8.53 7.39
C PHE A 243 -6.44 7.02 7.62
N MET A 244 -5.34 6.47 7.10
CA MET A 244 -4.85 5.14 7.44
C MET A 244 -3.77 5.27 8.51
N LEU A 245 -3.94 4.57 9.63
CA LEU A 245 -2.93 4.39 10.66
C LEU A 245 -2.17 3.07 10.41
N PRO A 246 -0.90 3.11 9.97
CA PRO A 246 -0.10 1.89 9.78
C PRO A 246 0.38 1.32 11.13
N ALA A 247 0.69 0.03 11.13
CA ALA A 247 1.15 -0.76 12.28
C ALA A 247 0.20 -0.82 13.49
N MET A 248 -1.10 -0.55 13.29
CA MET A 248 -2.12 -0.54 14.34
C MET A 248 -3.41 -1.22 13.87
N LYS A 249 -4.07 -2.00 14.73
CA LYS A 249 -5.42 -2.57 14.47
C LYS A 249 -6.57 -1.70 15.01
N SER A 250 -6.26 -0.62 15.73
CA SER A 250 -7.21 0.28 16.36
C SER A 250 -6.97 1.73 15.94
N CYS A 251 -8.01 2.54 16.05
CA CYS A 251 -7.91 3.99 15.84
C CYS A 251 -7.60 4.71 17.17
N PRO A 252 -7.03 5.92 17.12
CA PRO A 252 -6.84 6.73 18.32
C PRO A 252 -8.17 7.06 18.99
N ASP A 253 -8.12 7.47 20.26
CA ASP A 253 -9.31 7.91 20.98
C ASP A 253 -10.06 8.99 20.21
N THR A 254 -11.40 8.95 20.27
CA THR A 254 -12.33 9.84 19.55
C THR A 254 -12.38 9.66 18.02
N TRP A 255 -11.55 8.80 17.44
CA TRP A 255 -11.67 8.39 16.05
C TRP A 255 -12.46 7.10 15.94
N THR A 256 -13.26 6.99 14.89
CA THR A 256 -14.03 5.78 14.63
C THR A 256 -13.28 4.92 13.62
N LYS A 257 -13.13 3.63 13.96
CA LYS A 257 -12.54 2.64 13.07
C LYS A 257 -13.56 2.21 12.01
N GLU A 258 -13.18 2.34 10.75
CA GLU A 258 -13.95 1.82 9.62
C GLU A 258 -13.64 0.36 9.34
N TYR A 259 -12.35 0.03 9.27
CA TYR A 259 -11.86 -1.33 9.15
C TYR A 259 -10.40 -1.42 9.59
N ASN A 260 -9.91 -2.64 9.78
CA ASN A 260 -8.50 -2.94 9.98
C ASN A 260 -8.09 -4.15 9.14
N GLY A 261 -6.79 -4.34 9.03
CA GLY A 261 -6.19 -5.51 8.41
C GLY A 261 -4.68 -5.38 8.33
N TYR A 262 -4.12 -5.67 7.16
CA TYR A 262 -2.68 -5.73 6.96
C TYR A 262 -2.22 -4.74 5.90
N LEU A 263 -1.07 -4.13 6.18
CA LEU A 263 -0.41 -3.25 5.25
C LEU A 263 0.16 -4.11 4.12
N MET A 264 -0.18 -3.77 2.88
CA MET A 264 0.33 -4.45 1.70
C MET A 264 0.93 -3.43 0.71
N SER A 265 1.88 -3.91 -0.08
CA SER A 265 2.52 -3.14 -1.15
C SER A 265 3.12 -4.09 -2.19
N GLN A 266 3.94 -3.56 -3.08
CA GLN A 266 4.70 -4.34 -4.03
C GLN A 266 5.92 -5.02 -3.36
N HIS A 267 6.42 -6.12 -3.93
CA HIS A 267 7.60 -6.83 -3.45
C HIS A 267 8.84 -5.92 -3.40
N TYR A 268 9.72 -6.13 -2.43
CA TYR A 268 10.89 -5.27 -2.20
C TYR A 268 11.91 -5.25 -3.35
N THR A 269 11.87 -6.23 -4.27
CA THR A 269 12.73 -6.28 -5.48
C THR A 269 12.05 -5.75 -6.74
N HIS A 270 10.76 -5.41 -6.67
CA HIS A 270 9.95 -4.91 -7.79
C HIS A 270 9.90 -3.37 -7.77
N GLN A 271 9.17 -2.78 -8.72
CA GLN A 271 9.03 -1.32 -8.79
C GLN A 271 8.28 -0.78 -7.58
N HIS A 272 8.71 0.38 -7.08
CA HIS A 272 8.10 1.00 -5.91
C HIS A 272 6.60 1.26 -6.12
N SER A 273 5.85 1.19 -5.02
CA SER A 273 4.41 1.37 -4.98
C SER A 273 4.01 2.06 -3.69
N GLU A 274 2.74 2.43 -3.59
CA GLU A 274 2.15 2.89 -2.32
C GLU A 274 2.00 1.75 -1.31
N PHE A 275 1.87 2.12 -0.04
CA PHE A 275 1.42 1.21 1.02
C PHE A 275 -0.07 1.42 1.25
N ILE A 276 -0.84 0.34 1.22
CA ILE A 276 -2.29 0.37 1.42
C ILE A 276 -2.73 -0.62 2.49
N CYS A 277 -3.87 -0.33 3.11
CA CYS A 277 -4.47 -1.21 4.12
C CYS A 277 -5.47 -2.17 3.45
N ILE A 278 -5.14 -3.46 3.37
CA ILE A 278 -6.07 -4.50 2.94
C ILE A 278 -6.86 -4.99 4.16
N ASP A 279 -8.17 -5.10 4.02
CA ASP A 279 -9.08 -5.60 5.06
C ASP A 279 -8.66 -6.99 5.59
N GLU A 280 -8.86 -7.25 6.89
CA GLU A 280 -8.47 -8.53 7.49
C GLU A 280 -9.25 -9.74 6.96
N ALA A 281 -10.42 -9.53 6.32
CA ALA A 281 -11.22 -10.56 5.68
C ALA A 281 -11.38 -10.30 4.17
N PRO A 282 -10.30 -10.39 3.38
CA PRO A 282 -10.30 -9.99 1.98
C PRO A 282 -11.15 -10.91 1.12
N GLU A 283 -11.70 -10.35 0.06
CA GLU A 283 -12.44 -11.01 -1.01
C GLU A 283 -11.56 -11.09 -2.25
N ALA A 284 -11.82 -12.13 -3.04
CA ALA A 284 -11.25 -12.33 -4.36
C ALA A 284 -12.30 -12.04 -5.44
N ASP A 285 -11.86 -11.52 -6.57
CA ASP A 285 -12.71 -11.43 -7.75
C ASP A 285 -13.05 -12.82 -8.29
N ALA A 286 -14.29 -13.01 -8.76
CA ALA A 286 -14.71 -14.27 -9.36
C ALA A 286 -14.03 -14.56 -10.72
N GLY A 287 -13.43 -13.54 -11.35
CA GLY A 287 -12.91 -13.58 -12.72
C GLY A 287 -11.47 -14.05 -12.89
N GLY A 288 -10.73 -14.36 -11.82
CA GLY A 288 -9.34 -14.79 -11.98
C GLY A 288 -8.64 -15.29 -10.72
N HIS A 289 -8.04 -16.47 -10.85
CA HIS A 289 -7.05 -17.10 -9.97
C HIS A 289 -5.78 -17.51 -10.75
N ALA A 290 -5.69 -17.02 -11.98
CA ALA A 290 -4.58 -17.33 -12.87
C ALA A 290 -3.47 -16.34 -12.58
N ASP A 291 -2.25 -16.83 -12.45
CA ASP A 291 -1.04 -16.03 -12.32
C ASP A 291 -0.78 -15.22 -13.61
N LYS A 292 -1.28 -13.99 -13.65
CA LYS A 292 -1.13 -13.06 -14.79
C LYS A 292 -0.03 -12.03 -14.54
N ASN A 293 0.48 -11.96 -13.31
CA ASN A 293 1.50 -11.01 -12.86
C ASN A 293 1.17 -9.56 -13.26
N GLY A 294 0.00 -9.10 -12.86
CA GLY A 294 -0.44 -7.72 -13.05
C GLY A 294 0.24 -6.76 -12.08
N GLY A 295 -0.56 -5.92 -11.42
CA GLY A 295 -0.15 -5.34 -10.14
C GLY A 295 -0.11 -6.45 -9.08
N LEU A 296 0.71 -6.31 -8.05
CA LEU A 296 0.84 -7.33 -7.01
C LEU A 296 0.69 -6.71 -5.62
N LEU A 297 0.25 -7.53 -4.67
CA LEU A 297 0.14 -7.21 -3.25
C LEU A 297 0.85 -8.26 -2.42
N TYR A 298 1.94 -7.86 -1.79
CA TYR A 298 2.69 -8.59 -0.77
C TYR A 298 2.42 -7.96 0.59
N VAL A 299 2.32 -8.80 1.62
CA VAL A 299 2.23 -8.33 3.00
C VAL A 299 3.52 -7.60 3.36
N VAL A 300 3.39 -6.44 4.00
CA VAL A 300 4.55 -5.64 4.43
C VAL A 300 5.08 -6.20 5.73
N GLU A 301 6.37 -6.52 5.74
CA GLU A 301 7.10 -6.89 6.94
C GLU A 301 7.88 -5.69 7.50
N ALA A 302 7.96 -5.60 8.81
CA ALA A 302 8.94 -4.73 9.47
C ALA A 302 10.36 -5.23 9.20
N LYS A 303 11.29 -4.32 8.91
CA LYS A 303 12.73 -4.62 8.87
C LYS A 303 13.47 -3.74 9.85
N CYS A 304 14.13 -4.36 10.83
CA CYS A 304 14.92 -3.67 11.84
C CYS A 304 16.15 -2.97 11.23
N GLY A 305 16.59 -1.90 11.88
CA GLY A 305 17.70 -1.07 11.43
C GLY A 305 17.40 0.39 11.75
N SER A 306 17.06 1.18 10.73
CA SER A 306 16.50 2.52 10.93
C SER A 306 15.10 2.47 11.56
N LEU A 307 14.38 1.36 11.43
CA LEU A 307 13.17 1.09 12.19
C LEU A 307 13.56 0.63 13.62
N PRO A 308 13.06 1.30 14.68
CA PRO A 308 13.50 1.03 16.04
C PRO A 308 12.87 -0.25 16.59
N CYS A 309 13.68 -1.27 16.79
CA CYS A 309 13.28 -2.55 17.38
C CYS A 309 13.69 -2.60 18.86
N PRO A 310 12.82 -2.08 19.75
CA PRO A 310 12.12 -2.99 20.66
C PRO A 310 10.59 -2.99 20.49
N ASN A 311 10.01 -1.95 19.88
CA ASN A 311 8.56 -1.83 19.67
C ASN A 311 8.10 -2.48 18.37
N TYR A 312 8.95 -2.44 17.34
CA TYR A 312 8.82 -3.27 16.14
C TYR A 312 9.63 -4.55 16.33
N GLN A 313 9.23 -5.60 15.64
CA GLN A 313 9.92 -6.89 15.60
C GLN A 313 10.30 -7.20 14.17
N ASP A 314 11.53 -7.69 13.97
CA ASP A 314 12.06 -7.97 12.65
C ASP A 314 11.22 -9.04 11.94
N ASN A 315 10.94 -8.83 10.66
CA ASN A 315 10.19 -9.74 9.79
C ASN A 315 8.72 -9.98 10.21
N MET A 316 8.15 -9.16 11.10
CA MET A 316 6.74 -9.27 11.47
C MET A 316 5.84 -8.48 10.51
N GLU A 317 4.71 -9.07 10.15
CA GLU A 317 3.69 -8.46 9.29
C GLU A 317 3.06 -7.23 9.95
N LEU A 318 3.04 -6.12 9.23
CA LEU A 318 2.48 -4.86 9.72
C LEU A 318 0.97 -4.81 9.52
N THR A 319 0.24 -4.55 10.60
CA THR A 319 -1.20 -4.29 10.55
C THR A 319 -1.51 -2.86 10.12
N CYS A 320 -2.79 -2.55 9.93
CA CYS A 320 -3.26 -1.19 9.65
C CYS A 320 -4.73 -1.03 10.04
N ALA A 321 -5.13 0.23 10.26
CA ALA A 321 -6.52 0.60 10.50
C ALA A 321 -6.88 1.86 9.70
N VAL A 322 -8.07 1.91 9.13
CA VAL A 322 -8.62 3.11 8.50
C VAL A 322 -9.61 3.75 9.46
N CYS A 323 -9.40 5.05 9.70
CA CYS A 323 -10.06 5.81 10.75
C CYS A 323 -10.72 7.06 10.15
N THR A 324 -11.87 7.46 10.69
CA THR A 324 -12.56 8.69 10.29
C THR A 324 -13.05 9.49 11.50
N LYS A 325 -13.29 10.80 11.31
CA LYS A 325 -13.77 11.74 12.32
C LYS A 325 -14.52 12.93 11.72
#